data_AF-A0A662WQ54-F1
#
_entry.id   AF-A0A662WQ54-F1
#
_cell.length_a   1.000
_cell.length_b   1.000
_cell.length_c   1.000
_cell.angle_alpha   90.00
_cell.angle_beta   90.00
_cell.angle_gamma   90.00
#
_symmetry.space_group_name_H-M   'P 1'
#
loop_
_entity.id
_entity.type
_entity.pdbx_description
1 polymer ?
#
loop_
_entity_poly.entity_id
_entity_poly.type
_entity_poly.pdbx_seq_one_letter_code
_entity_poly.pdbx_strand_id
1 'polypeptide(L)'
;MGKPLTAEQIEERRAKRAARRGGSDEGAKEQSEALFIEGSVRPYQRHYVVLESHNDPMAWPAKLERSPEHLVGAYVRAIAEYFDGNIKKSPLLVTAAIPFTGACNGATQKAPVMPTEDREEGAHDVMVFPELLRIHNDSAAEADKPRNLWISSHYGGHRYAATCIVYPSGDWFGHLNDENKAQNLVEAIDDEDPLRLYELWRGRMGLTSAEMHQAVKDKAQAAEAVAENA
;
A
#
# COMPACT_ATOMS: atom_id res chain seq x y z
N MET A 1 12.36 -15.06 -22.11
CA MET A 1 12.08 -13.71 -22.64
C MET A 1 10.92 -13.78 -23.63
N GLY A 2 9.84 -13.02 -23.42
CA GLY A 2 8.67 -13.02 -24.32
C GLY A 2 8.97 -12.28 -25.63
N LYS A 3 8.43 -12.77 -26.76
CA LYS A 3 8.58 -12.11 -28.06
C LYS A 3 7.95 -10.70 -28.00
N PRO A 4 8.65 -9.65 -28.47
CA PRO A 4 8.07 -8.32 -28.56
C PRO A 4 6.84 -8.35 -29.47
N LEU A 5 5.81 -7.60 -29.09
CA LEU A 5 4.55 -7.52 -29.83
C LEU A 5 4.77 -6.77 -31.14
N THR A 6 4.09 -7.22 -32.20
CA THR A 6 4.06 -6.50 -33.47
C THR A 6 3.21 -5.24 -33.37
N ALA A 7 3.39 -4.30 -34.31
CA ALA A 7 2.60 -3.07 -34.37
C ALA A 7 1.09 -3.37 -34.45
N GLU A 8 0.69 -4.38 -35.23
CA GLU A 8 -0.70 -4.84 -35.33
C GLU A 8 -1.25 -5.36 -33.99
N GLN A 9 -0.47 -6.12 -33.23
CA GLN A 9 -0.88 -6.60 -31.90
C GLN A 9 -1.02 -5.45 -30.89
N ILE A 10 -0.22 -4.39 -31.05
CA ILE A 10 -0.34 -3.17 -30.24
C ILE A 10 -1.62 -2.41 -30.61
N GLU A 11 -1.93 -2.27 -31.90
CA GLU A 11 -3.16 -1.64 -32.36
C GLU A 11 -4.40 -2.43 -31.97
N GLU A 12 -4.41 -3.76 -32.12
CA GLU A 12 -5.53 -4.61 -31.70
C GLU A 12 -5.78 -4.48 -30.19
N ARG A 13 -4.71 -4.40 -29.38
CA ARG A 13 -4.82 -4.16 -27.94
C ARG A 13 -5.34 -2.75 -27.62
N ARG A 14 -4.95 -1.73 -28.40
CA ARG A 14 -5.49 -0.37 -28.26
C ARG A 14 -6.97 -0.32 -28.65
N ALA A 15 -7.37 -0.96 -29.73
CA ALA A 15 -8.75 -1.08 -30.18
C ALA A 15 -9.63 -1.82 -29.15
N LYS A 16 -9.15 -2.94 -28.60
CA LYS A 16 -9.85 -3.66 -27.51
C LYS A 16 -10.02 -2.82 -26.25
N ARG A 17 -9.03 -1.98 -25.90
CA ARG A 17 -9.12 -1.06 -24.76
C ARG A 17 -10.10 0.08 -25.03
N ALA A 18 -10.12 0.60 -26.26
CA ALA A 18 -11.08 1.63 -26.68
C ALA A 18 -12.52 1.08 -26.69
N ALA A 19 -12.74 -0.13 -27.21
CA ALA A 19 -14.05 -0.79 -27.19
C ALA A 19 -14.56 -1.06 -25.77
N ARG A 20 -13.67 -1.38 -24.82
CA ARG A 20 -14.04 -1.49 -23.40
C ARG A 20 -14.41 -0.15 -22.76
N ARG A 21 -13.91 0.97 -23.30
CA ARG A 21 -14.28 2.32 -22.84
C ARG A 21 -15.61 2.81 -23.45
N GLY A 22 -15.92 2.41 -24.68
CA GLY A 22 -17.14 2.82 -25.38
C GLY A 22 -18.44 2.13 -24.92
N GLY A 23 -18.37 1.14 -24.03
CA GLY A 23 -19.53 0.37 -23.57
C GLY A 23 -20.14 0.81 -22.23
N SER A 24 -19.64 1.88 -21.59
CA SER A 24 -20.08 2.29 -20.24
C SER A 24 -20.77 3.66 -20.16
N ASP A 25 -21.01 4.34 -21.28
CA ASP A 25 -21.23 5.80 -21.25
C ASP A 25 -22.66 6.31 -21.00
N GLU A 26 -23.65 5.44 -20.81
CA GLU A 26 -25.00 5.87 -20.40
C GLU A 26 -25.37 5.56 -18.94
N GLY A 27 -24.48 4.88 -18.19
CA GLY A 27 -24.64 4.64 -16.75
C GLY A 27 -23.47 5.11 -15.88
N ALA A 28 -22.38 5.60 -16.47
CA ALA A 28 -21.13 5.96 -15.75
C ALA A 28 -20.89 7.46 -15.58
N LYS A 29 -21.86 8.33 -15.89
CA LYS A 29 -21.78 9.76 -15.53
C LYS A 29 -21.91 10.03 -14.03
N GLU A 30 -22.10 8.98 -13.24
CA GLU A 30 -22.09 8.99 -11.78
C GLU A 30 -21.02 8.03 -11.22
N GLN A 31 -19.97 7.71 -11.98
CA GLN A 31 -18.72 7.25 -11.36
C GLN A 31 -18.06 8.49 -10.77
N SER A 32 -18.48 8.80 -9.53
CA SER A 32 -17.86 9.77 -8.62
C SER A 32 -16.38 9.92 -8.91
N GLU A 33 -15.89 11.16 -8.90
CA GLU A 33 -14.50 11.45 -8.55
C GLU A 33 -14.08 10.51 -7.43
N ALA A 34 -13.38 9.41 -7.76
CA ALA A 34 -13.14 8.34 -6.83
C ALA A 34 -12.06 8.84 -5.87
N LEU A 35 -12.51 9.60 -4.87
CA LEU A 35 -11.71 10.24 -3.84
C LEU A 35 -10.94 9.16 -3.06
N PHE A 36 -11.52 7.96 -2.94
CA PHE A 36 -10.94 6.83 -2.25
C PHE A 36 -10.29 5.83 -3.20
N ILE A 37 -9.36 5.03 -2.66
CA ILE A 37 -8.74 3.92 -3.36
C ILE A 37 -9.73 2.76 -3.62
N GLU A 38 -10.94 2.88 -3.09
CA GLU A 38 -12.04 1.94 -3.26
C GLU A 38 -12.19 1.53 -4.74
N GLY A 39 -12.22 0.22 -4.97
CA GLY A 39 -12.31 -0.38 -6.31
C GLY A 39 -10.97 -0.50 -7.05
N SER A 40 -9.91 0.20 -6.62
CA SER A 40 -8.56 0.04 -7.20
C SER A 40 -7.67 -0.94 -6.44
N VAL A 41 -7.98 -1.20 -5.17
CA VAL A 41 -7.37 -2.27 -4.34
C VAL A 41 -8.49 -3.19 -3.85
N ARG A 42 -8.21 -4.50 -3.76
CA ARG A 42 -9.20 -5.44 -3.19
C ARG A 42 -9.47 -5.09 -1.73
N PRO A 43 -10.70 -5.21 -1.21
CA PRO A 43 -10.93 -5.17 0.23
C PRO A 43 -10.10 -6.24 0.92
N TYR A 44 -9.45 -5.89 2.02
CA TYR A 44 -8.68 -6.81 2.86
C TYR A 44 -8.82 -6.39 4.33
N GLN A 45 -8.69 -7.35 5.24
CA GLN A 45 -8.78 -7.17 6.68
C GLN A 45 -7.41 -7.21 7.36
N ARG A 46 -6.44 -7.89 6.74
CA ARG A 46 -5.07 -8.04 7.26
C ARG A 46 -4.05 -7.79 6.17
N HIS A 47 -2.94 -7.13 6.51
CA HIS A 47 -1.83 -6.92 5.59
C HIS A 47 -0.58 -7.59 6.12
N TYR A 48 -0.05 -8.51 5.32
CA TYR A 48 1.20 -9.22 5.55
C TYR A 48 2.28 -8.52 4.73
N VAL A 49 3.21 -7.87 5.41
CA VAL A 49 4.37 -7.24 4.79
C VAL A 49 5.54 -8.18 4.98
N VAL A 50 5.93 -8.84 3.90
CA VAL A 50 7.07 -9.75 3.86
C VAL A 50 8.34 -8.92 3.71
N LEU A 51 9.22 -8.97 4.70
CA LEU A 51 10.48 -8.22 4.68
C LEU A 51 11.53 -8.98 3.88
N GLU A 52 11.99 -8.37 2.81
CA GLU A 52 13.06 -8.91 1.97
C GLU A 52 14.44 -8.58 2.58
N SER A 53 15.32 -9.57 2.58
CA SER A 53 16.72 -9.42 3.04
C SER A 53 17.62 -8.78 1.98
N HIS A 54 17.23 -8.83 0.71
CA HIS A 54 17.98 -8.28 -0.40
C HIS A 54 17.56 -6.82 -0.67
N ASN A 55 18.53 -5.91 -0.61
CA ASN A 55 18.31 -4.46 -0.54
C ASN A 55 18.06 -3.75 -1.89
N ASP A 56 17.77 -4.48 -2.98
CA ASP A 56 17.54 -3.84 -4.28
C ASP A 56 16.11 -4.03 -4.79
N PRO A 57 15.19 -3.08 -4.51
CA PRO A 57 13.84 -3.13 -5.07
C PRO A 57 13.82 -2.97 -6.60
N MET A 58 14.90 -2.44 -7.20
CA MET A 58 15.00 -2.32 -8.67
C MET A 58 15.29 -3.66 -9.34
N ALA A 59 15.79 -4.64 -8.59
CA ALA A 59 15.99 -6.00 -9.06
C ALA A 59 14.70 -6.85 -9.03
N TRP A 60 13.60 -6.32 -8.47
CA TRP A 60 12.36 -7.07 -8.37
C TRP A 60 11.71 -7.33 -9.74
N PRO A 61 11.11 -8.52 -9.95
CA PRO A 61 10.35 -8.79 -11.16
C PRO A 61 9.13 -7.87 -11.22
N ALA A 62 8.71 -7.44 -12.41
CA ALA A 62 7.57 -6.52 -12.57
C ALA A 62 6.23 -7.02 -12.00
N LYS A 63 6.11 -8.32 -11.69
CA LYS A 63 4.93 -8.94 -11.09
C LYS A 63 5.37 -9.94 -10.03
N LEU A 64 5.78 -9.43 -8.86
CA LEU A 64 6.24 -10.24 -7.73
C LEU A 64 5.23 -11.35 -7.40
N GLU A 65 3.94 -11.03 -7.45
CA GLU A 65 2.84 -11.95 -7.11
C GLU A 65 2.72 -13.14 -8.08
N ARG A 66 3.30 -13.03 -9.28
CA ARG A 66 3.30 -14.09 -10.30
C ARG A 66 4.67 -14.74 -10.47
N SER A 67 5.67 -14.24 -9.76
CA SER A 67 7.02 -14.78 -9.88
C SER A 67 7.10 -16.12 -9.13
N PRO A 68 7.55 -17.21 -9.79
CA PRO A 68 7.77 -18.49 -9.12
C PRO A 68 8.93 -18.39 -8.11
N GLU A 69 9.93 -17.58 -8.43
CA GLU A 69 11.20 -17.44 -7.71
C GLU A 69 11.13 -16.43 -6.54
N HIS A 70 10.16 -15.51 -6.57
CA HIS A 70 10.03 -14.50 -5.53
C HIS A 70 9.19 -15.00 -4.36
N LEU A 71 9.60 -14.68 -3.13
CA LEU A 71 8.93 -15.10 -1.90
C LEU A 71 7.45 -14.70 -1.83
N VAL A 72 7.12 -13.43 -2.08
CA VAL A 72 5.73 -12.97 -2.21
C VAL A 72 4.90 -13.84 -3.17
N GLY A 73 5.49 -14.29 -4.29
CA GLY A 73 4.83 -15.20 -5.21
C GLY A 73 4.47 -16.54 -4.56
N ALA A 74 5.32 -17.07 -3.68
CA ALA A 74 5.03 -18.28 -2.92
C ALA A 74 3.86 -18.10 -1.94
N TYR A 75 3.83 -17.00 -1.18
CA TYR A 75 2.70 -16.67 -0.30
C TYR A 75 1.39 -16.52 -1.08
N VAL A 76 1.44 -15.81 -2.21
CA VAL A 76 0.28 -15.60 -3.09
C VAL A 76 -0.27 -16.92 -3.64
N ARG A 77 0.61 -17.86 -4.00
CA ARG A 77 0.22 -19.21 -4.43
C ARG A 77 -0.43 -20.00 -3.29
N ALA A 78 0.17 -20.02 -2.11
CA ALA A 78 -0.38 -20.72 -0.95
C ALA A 78 -1.78 -20.18 -0.58
N ILE A 79 -1.97 -18.86 -0.61
CA ILE A 79 -3.28 -18.24 -0.42
C ILE A 79 -4.24 -18.65 -1.54
N ALA A 80 -3.80 -18.61 -2.79
CA ALA A 80 -4.66 -19.02 -3.91
C ALA A 80 -5.11 -20.47 -3.76
N GLU A 81 -4.21 -21.39 -3.41
CA GLU A 81 -4.53 -22.80 -3.15
C GLU A 81 -5.57 -22.95 -2.03
N TYR A 82 -5.41 -22.21 -0.92
CA TYR A 82 -6.38 -22.21 0.18
C TYR A 82 -7.77 -21.72 -0.24
N PHE A 83 -7.86 -20.82 -1.22
CA PHE A 83 -9.11 -20.23 -1.72
C PHE A 83 -9.55 -20.78 -3.09
N ASP A 84 -9.23 -22.05 -3.41
CA ASP A 84 -9.61 -22.72 -4.66
C ASP A 84 -9.21 -21.93 -5.94
N GLY A 85 -8.02 -21.34 -5.92
CA GLY A 85 -7.49 -20.47 -6.96
C GLY A 85 -8.06 -19.05 -6.98
N ASN A 86 -9.07 -18.75 -6.16
CA ASN A 86 -9.74 -17.45 -6.15
C ASN A 86 -9.19 -16.51 -5.07
N ILE A 87 -8.04 -15.94 -5.35
CA ILE A 87 -7.36 -15.01 -4.43
C ILE A 87 -8.20 -13.76 -4.07
N LYS A 88 -9.21 -13.40 -4.87
CA LYS A 88 -10.08 -12.25 -4.57
C LYS A 88 -10.97 -12.49 -3.34
N LYS A 89 -11.18 -13.75 -2.96
CA LYS A 89 -11.88 -14.12 -1.72
C LYS A 89 -11.02 -13.95 -0.48
N SER A 90 -9.70 -13.85 -0.63
CA SER A 90 -8.79 -13.75 0.50
C SER A 90 -8.96 -12.40 1.21
N PRO A 91 -9.15 -12.39 2.54
CA PRO A 91 -9.15 -11.16 3.33
C PRO A 91 -7.73 -10.65 3.61
N LEU A 92 -6.70 -11.27 3.05
CA LEU A 92 -5.30 -10.90 3.26
C LEU A 92 -4.83 -9.97 2.14
N LEU A 93 -3.89 -9.08 2.39
CA LEU A 93 -3.04 -8.43 1.40
C LEU A 93 -1.60 -8.86 1.68
N VAL A 94 -0.82 -9.16 0.65
CA VAL A 94 0.60 -9.53 0.81
C VAL A 94 1.45 -8.61 -0.06
N THR A 95 2.49 -8.02 0.53
CA THR A 95 3.44 -7.15 -0.19
C THR A 95 4.86 -7.43 0.26
N ALA A 96 5.83 -7.27 -0.65
CA ALA A 96 7.23 -7.21 -0.25
C ALA A 96 7.53 -5.82 0.29
N ALA A 97 8.44 -5.72 1.26
CA ALA A 97 9.03 -4.46 1.66
C ALA A 97 10.49 -4.61 2.05
N ILE A 98 11.25 -3.53 1.85
CA ILE A 98 12.64 -3.39 2.28
C ILE A 98 12.70 -2.21 3.25
N PRO A 99 13.35 -2.33 4.42
CA PRO A 99 13.56 -1.21 5.33
C PRO A 99 14.23 -0.03 4.61
N PHE A 100 13.67 1.16 4.75
CA PHE A 100 14.32 2.36 4.25
C PHE A 100 15.51 2.71 5.14
N THR A 101 16.71 2.68 4.58
CA THR A 101 17.97 2.96 5.30
C THR A 101 18.53 4.35 5.02
N GLY A 102 17.81 5.18 4.25
CA GLY A 102 18.20 6.56 4.00
C GLY A 102 18.11 7.40 5.28
N ALA A 103 19.10 8.25 5.51
CA ALA A 103 19.08 9.19 6.61
C ALA A 103 18.04 10.28 6.33
N CYS A 104 16.87 10.22 6.98
CA CYS A 104 16.02 11.40 7.14
C CYS A 104 16.74 12.30 8.15
N ASN A 105 17.27 13.44 7.70
CA ASN A 105 18.07 14.35 8.52
C ASN A 105 17.32 14.72 9.82
N GLY A 106 17.88 14.35 10.98
CA GLY A 106 17.37 14.84 12.27
C GLY A 106 17.71 14.06 13.53
N ALA A 107 18.13 12.79 13.46
CA ALA A 107 18.74 12.12 14.61
C ALA A 107 19.44 10.83 14.15
N THR A 108 20.72 10.72 14.46
CA THR A 108 21.47 9.47 14.37
C THR A 108 20.89 8.45 15.34
N GLN A 109 20.10 7.52 14.81
CA GLN A 109 20.18 6.13 15.23
C GLN A 109 20.17 5.26 13.97
N LYS A 110 21.35 4.78 13.57
CA LYS A 110 21.40 3.48 12.91
C LYS A 110 20.77 2.53 13.93
N ALA A 111 19.52 2.13 13.70
CA ALA A 111 19.00 0.96 14.39
C ALA A 111 20.06 -0.14 14.21
N PRO A 112 20.48 -0.83 15.28
CA PRO A 112 21.41 -1.93 15.13
C PRO A 112 20.78 -2.87 14.12
N VAL A 113 21.41 -3.00 12.95
CA VAL A 113 21.17 -4.13 12.07
C VAL A 113 21.52 -5.31 12.95
N MET A 114 20.50 -5.98 13.49
CA MET A 114 20.75 -7.16 14.31
C MET A 114 21.65 -8.08 13.48
N PRO A 115 22.73 -8.62 14.07
CA PRO A 115 23.63 -9.50 13.34
C PRO A 115 22.81 -10.56 12.63
N THR A 116 22.98 -10.67 11.31
CA THR A 116 22.37 -11.69 10.44
C THR A 116 22.92 -13.09 10.69
N GLU A 117 23.51 -13.32 11.86
CA GLU A 117 24.16 -14.57 12.21
C GLU A 117 23.08 -15.52 12.76
N ASP A 118 23.00 -16.70 12.12
CA ASP A 118 22.09 -17.82 12.39
C ASP A 118 20.64 -17.73 11.87
N ARG A 119 20.39 -17.04 10.75
CA ARG A 119 19.13 -17.25 10.03
C ARG A 119 19.15 -18.60 9.30
N GLU A 120 18.20 -19.46 9.64
CA GLU A 120 17.92 -20.67 8.85
C GLU A 120 17.70 -20.30 7.38
N GLU A 121 18.24 -21.12 6.48
CA GLU A 121 18.08 -20.93 5.04
C GLU A 121 16.57 -20.95 4.69
N GLY A 122 16.05 -19.82 4.20
CA GLY A 122 14.61 -19.64 3.94
C GLY A 122 13.80 -19.02 5.08
N ALA A 123 14.44 -18.54 6.15
CA ALA A 123 13.76 -17.73 7.15
C ALA A 123 13.45 -16.32 6.63
N HIS A 124 12.23 -15.85 6.88
CA HIS A 124 11.74 -14.55 6.43
C HIS A 124 10.94 -13.87 7.53
N ASP A 125 11.07 -12.55 7.66
CA ASP A 125 10.28 -11.79 8.62
C ASP A 125 8.98 -11.34 7.96
N VAL A 126 7.87 -11.47 8.68
CA VAL A 126 6.57 -10.97 8.23
C VAL A 126 6.01 -10.03 9.27
N MET A 127 5.69 -8.80 8.87
CA MET A 127 4.89 -7.89 9.69
C MET A 127 3.41 -8.08 9.38
N VAL A 128 2.60 -8.25 10.41
CA VAL A 128 1.16 -8.48 10.32
C VAL A 128 0.43 -7.28 10.90
N PHE A 129 -0.40 -6.67 10.07
CA PHE A 129 -1.23 -5.53 10.43
C PHE A 129 -2.72 -5.90 10.39
N PRO A 130 -3.57 -5.28 11.23
CA PRO A 130 -3.29 -4.13 12.11
C PRO A 130 -2.59 -4.46 13.43
N GLU A 131 -2.40 -5.75 13.76
CA GLU A 131 -1.94 -6.17 15.09
C GLU A 131 -0.49 -5.80 15.44
N LEU A 132 0.25 -5.16 14.52
CA LEU A 132 1.65 -4.77 14.68
C LEU A 132 2.56 -5.95 15.08
N LEU A 133 2.21 -7.16 14.66
CA LEU A 133 2.97 -8.35 15.01
C LEU A 133 4.11 -8.52 14.02
N ARG A 134 5.35 -8.61 14.52
CA ARG A 134 6.47 -9.11 13.73
C ARG A 134 6.63 -10.60 14.01
N ILE A 135 6.33 -11.41 13.01
CA ILE A 135 6.64 -12.83 13.02
C ILE A 135 8.09 -12.97 12.58
N HIS A 136 8.95 -13.29 13.54
CA HIS A 136 10.35 -13.64 13.38
C HIS A 136 10.55 -15.06 13.92
N ASN A 137 11.62 -15.74 13.53
CA ASN A 137 11.90 -17.12 13.97
C ASN A 137 12.09 -17.28 15.50
N ASP A 138 11.96 -16.24 16.33
CA ASP A 138 11.31 -16.26 17.67
C ASP A 138 11.29 -14.88 18.34
N SER A 139 10.29 -14.67 19.21
CA SER A 139 10.00 -13.55 20.13
C SER A 139 9.75 -12.13 19.57
N ALA A 140 8.54 -11.63 19.82
CA ALA A 140 8.17 -10.23 19.63
C ALA A 140 8.86 -9.36 20.68
N ALA A 141 9.82 -8.53 20.26
CA ALA A 141 10.35 -7.46 21.09
C ALA A 141 9.50 -6.20 20.86
N GLU A 142 8.86 -5.70 21.91
CA GLU A 142 8.40 -4.31 21.93
C GLU A 142 9.62 -3.40 21.91
N ALA A 143 9.87 -2.77 20.77
CA ALA A 143 10.78 -1.64 20.68
C ALA A 143 9.99 -0.36 20.96
N ASP A 144 10.47 0.43 21.93
CA ASP A 144 10.23 1.87 22.07
C ASP A 144 10.13 2.49 20.67
N LYS A 145 9.07 3.24 20.31
CA LYS A 145 8.59 3.39 18.91
C LYS A 145 9.45 4.33 18.02
N PRO A 146 10.52 3.91 17.30
CA PRO A 146 11.00 4.69 16.18
C PRO A 146 9.96 4.63 15.05
N ARG A 147 9.81 5.73 14.33
CA ARG A 147 9.11 5.68 13.04
C ARG A 147 9.96 4.87 12.09
N ASN A 148 9.43 3.72 11.72
CA ASN A 148 10.06 2.88 10.72
C ASN A 148 9.41 3.19 9.36
N LEU A 149 10.25 3.43 8.35
CA LEU A 149 9.81 3.63 6.97
C LEU A 149 10.27 2.44 6.14
N TRP A 150 9.39 1.94 5.27
CA TRP A 150 9.70 0.82 4.39
C TRP A 150 9.31 1.17 2.96
N ILE A 151 10.18 0.83 2.01
CA ILE A 151 9.85 0.85 0.59
C ILE A 151 9.15 -0.47 0.28
N SER A 152 7.99 -0.40 -0.36
CA SER A 152 7.15 -1.56 -0.62
C SER A 152 7.01 -1.85 -2.11
N SER A 153 6.63 -3.09 -2.42
CA SER A 153 6.15 -3.45 -3.75
C SER A 153 4.83 -2.73 -4.05
N HIS A 154 4.59 -2.45 -5.33
CA HIS A 154 3.45 -1.68 -5.81
C HIS A 154 2.09 -2.14 -5.24
N TYR A 155 1.39 -1.22 -4.56
CA TYR A 155 -0.01 -1.33 -4.18
C TYR A 155 -0.75 -0.03 -4.49
N GLY A 156 -2.05 -0.13 -4.78
CA GLY A 156 -2.81 0.99 -5.35
C GLY A 156 -2.54 1.17 -6.85
N GLY A 157 -3.45 1.79 -7.58
CA GLY A 157 -3.21 2.11 -8.99
C GLY A 157 -2.30 3.33 -9.16
N HIS A 158 -1.63 3.46 -10.33
CA HIS A 158 -0.83 4.65 -10.68
C HIS A 158 -1.60 5.98 -10.56
N ARG A 159 -2.94 5.93 -10.56
CA ARG A 159 -3.81 7.10 -10.37
C ARG A 159 -3.48 7.89 -9.10
N TYR A 160 -3.08 7.21 -8.02
CA TYR A 160 -2.87 7.84 -6.70
C TYR A 160 -1.40 7.84 -6.25
N ALA A 161 -0.47 7.40 -7.11
CA ALA A 161 0.93 7.39 -6.77
C ALA A 161 1.47 8.83 -6.56
N ALA A 162 2.42 9.08 -5.66
CA ALA A 162 2.99 8.15 -4.68
C ALA A 162 2.03 7.88 -3.51
N THR A 163 1.97 6.62 -3.07
CA THR A 163 1.06 6.13 -2.03
C THR A 163 1.79 5.74 -0.76
N CYS A 164 1.19 6.02 0.41
CA CYS A 164 1.69 5.60 1.71
C CYS A 164 0.56 4.90 2.50
N ILE A 165 0.90 3.86 3.27
CA ILE A 165 0.00 3.25 4.25
C ILE A 165 0.62 3.43 5.62
N VAL A 166 -0.14 3.98 6.55
CA VAL A 166 0.31 4.22 7.92
C VAL A 166 -0.31 3.16 8.83
N TYR A 167 0.52 2.55 9.68
CA TYR A 167 0.11 1.58 10.68
C TYR A 167 0.41 2.08 12.09
N PRO A 168 -0.37 1.69 13.12
CA PRO A 168 -1.45 0.68 13.11
C PRO A 168 -2.78 1.14 12.51
N SER A 169 -2.99 2.45 12.32
CA SER A 169 -4.30 2.99 11.94
C SER A 169 -4.85 2.43 10.63
N GLY A 170 -3.96 1.99 9.72
CA GLY A 170 -4.31 1.46 8.42
C GLY A 170 -4.74 2.55 7.44
N ASP A 171 -4.33 3.81 7.68
CA ASP A 171 -4.66 4.94 6.81
C ASP A 171 -3.87 4.91 5.51
N TRP A 172 -4.58 5.06 4.40
CA TRP A 172 -4.01 5.16 3.07
C TRP A 172 -3.94 6.62 2.62
N PHE A 173 -2.81 7.00 2.05
CA PHE A 173 -2.59 8.31 1.45
C PHE A 173 -2.11 8.17 0.02
N GLY A 174 -2.46 9.15 -0.82
CA GLY A 174 -2.04 9.23 -2.21
C GLY A 174 -1.59 10.63 -2.63
N HIS A 175 -0.97 10.72 -3.81
CA HIS A 175 -0.40 11.94 -4.40
C HIS A 175 0.69 12.61 -3.55
N LEU A 176 1.47 11.81 -2.84
CA LEU A 176 2.62 12.25 -2.01
C LEU A 176 3.88 12.51 -2.85
N ASN A 177 3.72 13.03 -4.07
CA ASN A 177 4.84 13.31 -4.99
C ASN A 177 5.55 14.65 -4.68
N ASP A 178 5.18 15.29 -3.58
CA ASP A 178 5.65 16.62 -3.17
C ASP A 178 6.18 16.53 -1.73
N GLU A 179 7.33 17.15 -1.49
CA GLU A 179 8.01 17.11 -0.20
C GLU A 179 7.17 17.73 0.93
N ASN A 180 6.47 18.84 0.66
CA ASN A 180 5.61 19.46 1.66
C ASN A 180 4.42 18.56 2.00
N LYS A 181 3.85 17.86 1.01
CA LYS A 181 2.79 16.88 1.26
C LYS A 181 3.28 15.71 2.11
N ALA A 182 4.49 15.23 1.87
CA ALA A 182 5.11 14.17 2.67
C ALA A 182 5.39 14.65 4.11
N GLN A 183 5.91 15.87 4.27
CA GLN A 183 6.16 16.48 5.57
C GLN A 183 4.85 16.68 6.36
N ASN A 184 3.81 17.23 5.72
CA ASN A 184 2.51 17.42 6.33
C ASN A 184 1.89 16.08 6.79
N LEU A 185 2.13 15.00 6.04
CA LEU A 185 1.73 13.65 6.45
C LEU A 185 2.45 13.24 7.74
N VAL A 186 3.77 13.38 7.78
CA VAL A 186 4.57 13.05 8.97
C VAL A 186 4.04 13.79 10.19
N GLU A 187 3.74 15.08 10.07
CA GLU A 187 3.16 15.91 11.13
C GLU A 187 1.73 15.47 11.51
N ALA A 188 0.87 15.18 10.53
CA ALA A 188 -0.51 14.75 10.80
C ALA A 188 -0.56 13.41 11.55
N ILE A 189 0.43 12.54 11.32
CA ILE A 189 0.56 11.30 12.07
C ILE A 189 1.08 11.54 13.49
N ASP A 190 2.01 12.48 13.69
CA ASP A 190 2.47 12.84 15.05
C ASP A 190 1.36 13.47 15.89
N ASP A 191 0.53 14.30 15.25
CA ASP A 191 -0.61 14.96 15.90
C ASP A 191 -1.80 14.00 16.10
N GLU A 192 -1.67 12.72 15.72
CA GLU A 192 -2.74 11.71 15.75
C GLU A 192 -4.02 12.13 14.99
N ASP A 193 -3.90 13.04 14.00
CA ASP A 193 -4.98 13.55 13.16
C ASP A 193 -4.71 13.32 11.66
N PRO A 194 -4.67 12.05 11.21
CA PRO A 194 -4.43 11.70 9.80
C PRO A 194 -5.47 12.32 8.85
N LEU A 195 -6.71 12.51 9.33
CA LEU A 195 -7.80 13.11 8.55
C LEU A 195 -7.63 14.62 8.37
N ARG A 196 -6.68 15.29 9.04
CA ARG A 196 -6.26 16.65 8.70
C ARG A 196 -5.90 16.78 7.21
N LEU A 197 -5.40 15.71 6.61
CA LEU A 197 -5.05 15.62 5.19
C LEU A 197 -6.13 14.89 4.38
N TYR A 198 -7.41 15.18 4.62
CA TYR A 198 -8.53 14.49 3.97
C TYR A 198 -8.46 14.53 2.43
N GLU A 199 -7.84 15.56 1.84
CA GLU A 199 -7.61 15.66 0.39
C GLU A 199 -6.63 14.62 -0.16
N LEU A 200 -5.66 14.20 0.68
CA LEU A 200 -4.65 13.18 0.37
C LEU A 200 -5.05 11.79 0.88
N TRP A 201 -6.01 11.72 1.80
CA TRP A 201 -6.50 10.48 2.39
C TRP A 201 -7.31 9.67 1.37
N ARG A 202 -7.01 8.38 1.25
CA ARG A 202 -7.58 7.46 0.26
C ARG A 202 -8.37 6.31 0.89
N GLY A 203 -8.49 6.32 2.20
CA GLY A 203 -9.28 5.37 2.96
C GLY A 203 -8.52 4.83 4.16
N ARG A 204 -9.21 4.00 4.95
CA ARG A 204 -8.62 3.31 6.09
C ARG A 204 -9.02 1.85 6.09
N MET A 205 -8.07 0.98 6.41
CA MET A 205 -8.33 -0.45 6.56
C MET A 205 -9.46 -0.68 7.57
N GLY A 206 -10.44 -1.49 7.19
CA GLY A 206 -11.60 -1.81 8.03
C GLY A 206 -12.79 -0.85 7.90
N LEU A 207 -12.66 0.30 7.21
CA LEU A 207 -13.79 1.17 6.91
C LEU A 207 -14.48 0.79 5.60
N THR A 208 -15.80 0.95 5.59
CA THR A 208 -16.64 0.88 4.40
C THR A 208 -16.59 2.19 3.61
N SER A 209 -17.01 2.15 2.34
CA SER A 209 -17.17 3.34 1.50
C SER A 209 -17.94 4.46 2.20
N ALA A 210 -19.10 4.12 2.75
CA ALA A 210 -20.01 5.07 3.38
C ALA A 210 -19.35 5.74 4.60
N GLU A 211 -18.66 4.97 5.43
CA GLU A 211 -17.91 5.50 6.58
C GLU A 211 -16.78 6.42 6.13
N MET A 212 -16.05 6.07 5.07
CA MET A 212 -14.99 6.92 4.52
C MET A 212 -15.54 8.24 3.97
N HIS A 213 -16.65 8.20 3.20
CA HIS A 213 -17.33 9.39 2.71
C HIS A 213 -17.80 10.30 3.84
N GLN A 214 -18.40 9.71 4.88
CA GLN A 214 -18.89 10.47 6.01
C GLN A 214 -17.75 11.15 6.76
N ALA A 215 -16.66 10.44 7.03
CA ALA A 215 -15.49 10.98 7.73
C ALA A 215 -14.87 12.19 7.01
N VAL A 216 -14.75 12.13 5.67
CA VAL A 216 -14.26 13.26 4.87
C VAL A 216 -15.23 14.43 4.92
N LYS A 217 -16.53 14.16 4.79
CA LYS A 217 -17.56 15.21 4.82
C LYS A 217 -17.54 15.97 6.15
N ASP A 218 -17.48 15.25 7.26
CA ASP A 218 -17.45 15.85 8.60
C ASP A 218 -16.20 16.74 8.77
N LYS A 219 -15.05 16.30 8.26
CA LYS A 219 -13.80 17.08 8.34
C LYS A 219 -13.82 18.32 7.44
N ALA A 220 -14.34 18.21 6.23
CA ALA A 220 -14.45 19.33 5.29
C ALA A 220 -15.36 20.43 5.85
N GLN A 221 -16.53 20.05 6.40
CA GLN A 221 -17.47 20.98 7.03
C GLN A 221 -16.87 21.67 8.26
N ALA A 222 -16.11 20.94 9.08
CA ALA A 222 -15.41 21.53 10.22
C ALA A 222 -14.36 22.55 9.79
N ALA A 223 -13.63 22.30 8.70
CA ALA A 223 -12.64 23.23 8.16
C ALA A 223 -13.28 24.52 7.61
N GLU A 224 -14.41 24.40 6.91
CA GLU A 224 -15.18 25.56 6.40
C GLU A 224 -15.71 26.42 7.55
N ALA A 225 -16.28 25.81 8.59
CA ALA A 225 -16.79 26.54 9.74
C ALA A 225 -15.70 27.30 10.51
N VAL A 226 -14.46 26.79 10.56
CA VAL A 226 -13.33 27.51 11.15
C VAL A 226 -12.93 28.70 10.28
N ALA A 227 -12.92 28.55 8.96
CA ALA A 227 -12.57 29.62 8.03
C ALA A 227 -13.60 30.77 8.01
N GLU A 228 -14.88 30.47 8.21
CA GLU A 228 -15.94 31.50 8.28
C GLU A 228 -15.90 32.33 9.58
N ASN A 229 -15.25 31.83 10.63
CA ASN A 229 -15.18 32.47 11.96
C ASN A 229 -13.81 33.10 12.27
N ALA A 230 -12.85 33.06 11.34
CA ALA A 230 -11.50 33.60 11.47
C ALA A 230 -11.35 34.96 10.76
#